data_AF-A0A9E2D0M7-F1
#
_entry.id   AF-A0A9E2D0M7-F1
#
_cell.length_a   1.000
_cell.length_b   1.000
_cell.length_c   1.000
_cell.angle_alpha   90.00
_cell.angle_beta   90.00
_cell.angle_gamma   90.00
#
_symmetry.space_group_name_H-M   'P 1'
#
loop_
_entity.id
_entity.type
_entity.pdbx_description
1 polymer ?
#
loop_
_entity_poly.entity_id
_entity_poly.type
_entity_poly.pdbx_seq_one_letter_code
_entity_poly.pdbx_strand_id
1 'polypeptide(L)'
;LGVPNTRGLTPAVALYSHFVTTKNGHLQERFTEEIQRQLATLQCRGKIAIGKRKTFKVHEKQVVGYSVLVSELTADESIALQEQGLGGRRKMGCGFFEPWSGGK
;
A
#
# COMPACT_ATOMS: atom_id res chain seq x y z
N LEU A 1 19.21 -10.41 -15.99
CA LEU A 1 17.85 -10.05 -15.52
C LEU A 1 16.96 -11.27 -15.75
N GLY A 2 16.30 -11.78 -14.72
CA GLY A 2 15.48 -12.99 -14.80
C GLY A 2 14.16 -12.76 -15.54
N VAL A 3 13.50 -13.85 -15.92
CA VAL A 3 12.21 -13.81 -16.61
C VAL A 3 11.15 -13.22 -15.67
N PRO A 4 10.36 -12.21 -16.10
CA PRO A 4 9.26 -11.71 -15.29
C PRO A 4 8.26 -12.84 -15.01
N ASN A 5 7.90 -13.01 -13.74
CA ASN A 5 6.94 -14.02 -13.30
C ASN A 5 5.56 -13.36 -13.17
N THR A 6 4.62 -13.73 -14.05
CA THR A 6 3.24 -13.25 -14.01
C THR A 6 2.43 -14.15 -13.09
N ARG A 7 1.84 -13.56 -12.04
CA ARG A 7 0.91 -14.24 -11.14
C ARG A 7 -0.44 -13.54 -11.23
N GLY A 8 -1.52 -14.32 -11.27
CA GLY A 8 -2.86 -13.78 -11.10
C GLY A 8 -3.04 -13.19 -9.70
N LEU A 9 -3.94 -12.23 -9.56
CA LEU A 9 -4.32 -11.71 -8.26
C LEU A 9 -5.06 -12.79 -7.49
N THR A 10 -4.71 -12.97 -6.23
CA THR A 10 -5.32 -13.96 -5.35
C THR A 10 -6.02 -13.25 -4.19
N PRO A 11 -7.27 -13.60 -3.87
CA PRO A 11 -7.94 -13.06 -2.70
C PRO A 11 -7.13 -13.33 -1.43
N ALA A 12 -7.05 -12.34 -0.55
CA ALA A 12 -6.30 -12.44 0.70
C ALA A 12 -6.97 -11.65 1.83
N VAL A 13 -7.02 -12.24 3.03
CA VAL A 13 -7.58 -11.58 4.23
C VAL A 13 -6.72 -10.43 4.76
N ALA A 14 -5.46 -10.37 4.33
CA ALA A 14 -4.52 -9.31 4.66
C ALA A 14 -3.58 -9.04 3.49
N LEU A 15 -3.32 -7.76 3.25
CA LEU A 15 -2.43 -7.26 2.21
C LEU A 15 -1.41 -6.30 2.79
N TYR A 16 -0.17 -6.41 2.33
CA TYR A 16 0.94 -5.60 2.80
C TYR A 16 1.60 -4.84 1.64
N SER A 17 1.92 -3.58 1.89
CA SER A 17 2.76 -2.78 1.02
C SER A 17 4.03 -2.34 1.74
N HIS A 18 5.18 -2.62 1.13
CA HIS A 18 6.48 -2.27 1.68
C HIS A 18 6.70 -0.75 1.77
N PHE A 19 6.06 0.02 0.89
CA PHE A 19 6.24 1.45 0.81
C PHE A 19 5.10 2.15 0.05
N VAL A 20 4.37 3.03 0.74
CA VAL A 20 3.30 3.85 0.20
C VAL A 20 3.61 5.32 0.44
N THR A 21 3.37 6.16 -0.57
CA THR A 21 3.62 7.61 -0.48
C THR A 21 2.34 8.38 -0.75
N THR A 22 2.18 9.54 -0.14
CA THR A 22 1.05 10.43 -0.41
C THR A 22 1.51 11.87 -0.61
N LYS A 23 0.65 12.72 -1.17
CA LYS A 23 0.90 14.15 -1.20
C LYS A 23 0.90 14.67 0.24
N ASN A 24 1.93 15.41 0.63
CA ASN A 24 2.12 15.92 2.00
C ASN A 24 2.19 14.83 3.10
N GLY A 25 2.43 13.57 2.76
CA GLY A 25 2.57 12.45 3.70
C GLY A 25 3.88 12.44 4.49
N HIS A 26 4.54 13.59 4.69
CA HIS A 26 5.70 13.68 5.57
C HIS A 26 5.28 13.69 7.05
N LEU A 27 4.06 14.14 7.33
CA LEU A 27 3.35 14.02 8.60
C LEU A 27 2.50 12.74 8.58
N GLN A 28 2.63 11.92 9.62
CA GLN A 28 1.98 10.60 9.68
C GLN A 28 0.45 10.69 9.77
N GLU A 29 -0.08 11.69 10.46
CA GLU A 29 -1.53 11.94 10.57
C GLU A 29 -2.14 12.19 9.19
N ARG A 30 -1.59 13.15 8.44
CA ARG A 30 -1.99 13.46 7.06
C ARG A 30 -1.87 12.27 6.13
N PHE A 31 -0.82 11.45 6.31
CA PHE A 31 -0.67 10.21 5.57
C PHE A 31 -1.80 9.22 5.89
N THR A 32 -2.10 9.02 7.16
CA THR A 32 -3.15 8.09 7.62
C THR A 32 -4.53 8.51 7.11
N GLU A 33 -4.88 9.79 7.23
CA GLU A 33 -6.13 10.35 6.71
C GLU A 33 -6.28 10.12 5.20
N GLU A 34 -5.21 10.34 4.44
CA GLU A 34 -5.21 10.12 3.00
C GLU A 34 -5.41 8.64 2.64
N ILE A 35 -4.72 7.73 3.33
CA ILE A 35 -4.86 6.28 3.12
C ILE A 35 -6.28 5.82 3.44
N GLN A 36 -6.86 6.30 4.55
CA GLN A 36 -8.25 6.02 4.91
C GLN A 36 -9.22 6.52 3.83
N ARG A 37 -9.03 7.73 3.31
CA ARG A 37 -9.90 8.28 2.25
C ARG A 37 -9.82 7.44 0.97
N GLN A 38 -8.62 7.02 0.58
CA GLN A 38 -8.45 6.20 -0.62
C GLN A 38 -9.08 4.82 -0.44
N LEU A 39 -8.91 4.17 0.71
CA LEU A 39 -9.57 2.91 1.00
C LEU A 39 -11.09 3.02 1.00
N ALA A 40 -11.64 4.11 1.56
CA ALA A 40 -13.07 4.39 1.48
C ALA A 40 -13.56 4.57 0.03
N THR A 41 -12.74 5.14 -0.86
CA THR A 41 -13.04 5.27 -2.30
C THR A 41 -13.05 3.90 -2.99
N LEU A 42 -12.22 2.97 -2.52
CA LEU A 42 -12.24 1.56 -2.94
C LEU A 42 -13.36 0.75 -2.29
N GLN A 43 -14.22 1.37 -1.46
CA GLN A 43 -15.22 0.72 -0.65
C GLN A 43 -14.65 -0.36 0.29
N CYS A 44 -13.37 -0.24 0.64
CA CYS A 44 -12.66 -1.17 1.49
C CYS A 44 -12.79 -0.76 2.96
N ARG A 45 -13.29 -1.69 3.78
CA ARG A 45 -13.51 -1.51 5.23
C ARG A 45 -12.46 -2.20 6.09
N GLY A 46 -11.42 -2.76 5.47
CA GLY A 46 -10.33 -3.43 6.17
C GLY A 46 -9.63 -2.54 7.20
N LYS A 47 -9.07 -3.15 8.24
CA LYS A 47 -8.31 -2.46 9.27
C LYS A 47 -6.92 -2.09 8.78
N ILE A 48 -6.53 -0.85 9.03
CA ILE A 48 -5.27 -0.29 8.55
C ILE A 48 -4.27 -0.24 9.70
N ALA A 49 -3.06 -0.74 9.47
CA ALA A 49 -1.91 -0.52 10.34
C ALA A 49 -0.78 0.16 9.59
N ILE A 50 -0.37 1.34 10.05
CA ILE A 50 0.75 2.09 9.50
C ILE A 50 2.03 1.66 10.20
N GLY A 51 2.98 1.14 9.44
CA GLY A 51 4.25 0.64 9.95
C GLY A 51 5.39 1.63 9.81
N LYS A 52 6.59 1.10 9.50
CA LYS A 52 7.85 1.85 9.50
C LYS A 52 7.81 3.02 8.51
N ARG A 53 8.16 4.22 9.00
CA ARG A 53 8.49 5.38 8.17
C ARG A 53 9.80 5.10 7.43
N LYS A 54 9.80 5.25 6.11
CA LYS A 54 10.98 5.12 5.25
C LYS A 54 11.09 6.35 4.36
N THR A 55 12.29 6.62 3.88
CA THR A 55 12.53 7.69 2.91
C THR A 55 13.38 7.17 1.77
N PHE A 56 13.18 7.72 0.57
CA PHE A 56 14.10 7.52 -0.53
C PHE A 56 14.28 8.82 -1.32
N LYS A 57 15.41 8.94 -2.00
CA LYS A 57 15.79 10.14 -2.74
C LYS A 57 15.39 10.01 -4.20
N VAL A 58 14.67 10.99 -4.72
CA VAL A 58 14.38 11.16 -6.16
C VAL A 58 15.05 12.45 -6.61
N HIS A 59 16.10 12.33 -7.41
CA HIS A 59 16.98 13.46 -7.75
C HIS A 59 17.45 14.17 -6.47
N GLU A 60 17.05 15.41 -6.21
CA GLU A 60 17.41 16.16 -5.00
C GLU A 60 16.31 16.20 -3.93
N LYS A 61 15.17 15.54 -4.18
CA LYS A 61 14.01 15.58 -3.28
C LYS A 61 13.91 14.30 -2.47
N GLN A 62 13.73 14.43 -1.16
CA GLN A 62 13.39 13.30 -0.29
C GLN A 62 11.89 13.00 -0.39
N VAL A 63 11.57 11.74 -0.62
CA VAL A 63 10.20 11.23 -0.60
C VAL A 63 10.01 10.42 0.67
N VAL A 64 9.04 10.83 1.49
CA VAL A 64 8.63 10.12 2.71
C VAL A 64 7.47 9.19 2.39
N GLY A 65 7.48 8.00 3.00
CA GLY A 65 6.40 7.05 2.93
C GLY A 65 6.45 6.05 4.07
N TYR A 66 5.47 5.15 4.11
CA TYR A 66 5.30 4.18 5.18
C TYR A 66 5.00 2.81 4.61
N SER A 67 5.36 1.76 5.33
CA SER A 67 4.74 0.45 5.07
C SER A 67 3.30 0.46 5.55
N VAL A 68 2.40 -0.22 4.83
CA VAL A 68 0.97 -0.29 5.17
C VAL A 68 0.53 -1.74 5.17
N LEU A 69 -0.13 -2.16 6.24
CA LEU A 69 -0.89 -3.40 6.30
C LEU A 69 -2.38 -3.06 6.28
N VAL A 70 -3.15 -3.76 5.45
CA VAL A 70 -4.61 -3.73 5.50
C VAL A 70 -5.09 -5.16 5.76
N SER A 71 -5.81 -5.38 6.84
CA SER A 71 -6.31 -6.69 7.27
C SER A 71 -7.83 -6.71 7.35
N GLU A 72 -8.40 -7.89 7.60
CA GLU A 72 -9.87 -8.09 7.68
C GLU A 72 -10.55 -7.77 6.34
N LEU A 73 -9.86 -8.07 5.24
CA LEU A 73 -10.36 -7.88 3.89
C LEU A 73 -11.27 -9.03 3.47
N THR A 74 -12.37 -8.69 2.81
CA THR A 74 -13.11 -9.64 1.97
C THR A 74 -12.35 -9.94 0.68
N ALA A 75 -12.79 -10.97 -0.05
CA ALA A 75 -12.18 -11.32 -1.33
C ALA A 75 -12.22 -10.13 -2.31
N ASP A 76 -13.38 -9.49 -2.47
CA ASP A 76 -13.57 -8.38 -3.40
C ASP A 76 -12.73 -7.16 -3.02
N GLU A 77 -12.71 -6.79 -1.74
CA GLU A 77 -11.88 -5.68 -1.24
C GLU A 77 -10.39 -5.95 -1.46
N SER A 78 -9.94 -7.20 -1.23
CA SER A 78 -8.55 -7.58 -1.43
C SER A 78 -8.14 -7.53 -2.90
N ILE A 79 -9.02 -7.92 -3.83
CA ILE A 79 -8.74 -7.83 -5.26
C ILE A 79 -8.72 -6.36 -5.68
N ALA A 80 -9.71 -5.55 -5.30
CA ALA A 80 -9.74 -4.13 -5.61
C ALA A 80 -8.50 -3.38 -5.10
N LEU A 81 -8.03 -3.70 -3.89
CA LEU A 81 -6.81 -3.11 -3.33
C LEU A 81 -5.54 -3.56 -4.06
N GLN A 82 -5.44 -4.82 -4.47
CA GLN A 82 -4.32 -5.31 -5.27
C GLN A 82 -4.27 -4.66 -6.66
N GLU A 83 -5.43 -4.47 -7.29
CA GLU A 83 -5.54 -3.87 -8.63
C GLU A 83 -5.22 -2.38 -8.63
N GLN A 84 -5.79 -1.61 -7.71
CA GLN A 84 -5.68 -0.15 -7.71
C GLN A 84 -4.46 0.35 -6.93
N GLY A 85 -4.09 -0.36 -5.86
CA GLY A 85 -3.10 0.08 -4.89
C GLY A 85 -3.52 1.35 -4.14
N LEU A 86 -2.61 1.88 -3.33
CA LEU A 86 -2.81 3.15 -2.60
C LEU A 86 -1.65 4.12 -2.81
N GLY A 87 -1.90 5.39 -2.54
CA GLY A 87 -0.91 6.45 -2.63
C GLY A 87 -0.49 6.82 -4.05
N GLY A 88 0.55 7.64 -4.15
CA GLY A 88 1.16 8.08 -5.40
C GLY A 88 2.42 7.29 -5.76
N ARG A 89 3.00 7.65 -6.92
CA ARG A 89 4.26 7.07 -7.43
C ARG A 89 4.20 5.56 -7.67
N ARG A 90 3.02 5.03 -8.02
CA ARG A 90 2.81 3.60 -8.31
C ARG A 90 3.68 3.06 -9.44
N LYS A 91 3.99 3.89 -10.44
CA LYS A 91 4.97 3.57 -11.52
C LYS A 91 6.40 3.31 -11.01
N MET A 92 6.69 3.64 -9.75
CA MET A 92 7.98 3.38 -9.09
C MET A 92 7.90 2.23 -8.06
N GLY A 93 6.84 1.42 -8.09
CA GLY A 93 6.63 0.31 -7.15
C GLY A 93 6.11 0.74 -5.77
N CYS A 94 5.75 2.01 -5.58
CA CYS A 94 5.07 2.45 -4.35
C CYS A 94 3.61 2.03 -4.37
N GLY A 95 3.00 1.73 -3.22
CA GLY A 95 1.56 1.51 -3.16
C GLY A 95 1.07 0.18 -3.73
N PHE A 96 1.98 -0.73 -4.04
CA PHE A 96 1.68 -2.09 -4.47
C PHE A 96 1.45 -2.98 -3.25
N PHE A 97 0.38 -3.78 -3.27
CA PHE A 97 -0.08 -4.60 -2.16
C PHE A 97 0.00 -6.08 -2.52
N GLU A 98 0.59 -6.87 -1.63
CA GLU A 98 0.78 -8.31 -1.81
C GLU A 98 0.14 -9.09 -0.65
N PRO A 99 -0.35 -10.32 -0.88
CA PRO A 99 -0.84 -11.21 0.17
C PRO A 99 0.12 -11.33 1.34
N TRP A 100 -0.38 -11.03 2.54
CA TRP A 100 0.40 -11.10 3.77
C TRP A 100 0.02 -12.35 4.57
N SER A 101 0.98 -13.26 4.77
CA SER A 101 0.76 -14.51 5.50
C SER A 101 1.06 -14.43 7.01
N GLY A 102 1.32 -13.23 7.55
CA GLY A 102 1.86 -13.08 8.90
C GLY A 102 3.36 -13.35 8.91
N GLY A 103 4.14 -12.33 9.27
CA GLY A 103 5.55 -12.53 9.60
C GLY A 103 5.63 -13.35 10.89
N LYS A 104 6.48 -14.39 10.89
CA LYS A 104 6.96 -15.02 12.12
C LYS A 104 7.49 -13.98 13.11
#